data_AF-C0CVE2-F1
#
_entry.id   AF-C0CVE2-F1
#
_cell.length_a   1.000
_cell.length_b   1.000
_cell.length_c   1.000
_cell.angle_alpha   90.00
_cell.angle_beta   90.00
_cell.angle_gamma   90.00
#
_symmetry.space_group_name_H-M   'P 1'
#
loop_
_entity.id
_entity.type
_entity.pdbx_description
1 polymer ?
#
loop_
_entity_poly.entity_id
_entity_poly.type
_entity_poly.pdbx_seq_one_letter_code
_entity_poly.pdbx_strand_id
1 'polypeptide(L)'
;MDCGDYVIIVNADKVKVTGKKLDQKIYYNHSEYVGGMRETTLREMMAKKPEKVVELAVKGMLPKGTLGRSMFDKLHVYAGPDHQQAAQKPEVLTF
;
A
#
# COMPACT_ATOMS: atom_id res chain seq x y z
N MET A 1 9.76 5.90 20.36
CA MET A 1 8.66 5.06 20.87
C MET A 1 7.54 5.10 19.84
N ASP A 2 6.91 3.98 19.54
CA ASP A 2 5.83 3.89 18.55
C ASP A 2 4.48 3.92 19.27
N CYS A 3 3.64 4.92 18.95
CA CYS A 3 2.36 5.15 19.61
C CYS A 3 1.17 5.10 18.63
N GLY A 4 1.35 4.54 17.43
CA GLY A 4 0.27 4.44 16.43
C GLY A 4 -0.59 3.17 16.57
N ASP A 5 -1.78 3.21 16.00
CA ASP A 5 -2.75 2.10 16.00
C ASP A 5 -2.57 1.11 14.82
N TYR A 6 -3.24 -0.04 14.91
CA TYR A 6 -3.37 -0.97 13.78
C TYR A 6 -4.52 -0.53 12.89
N VAL A 7 -4.27 -0.46 11.58
CA VAL A 7 -5.24 0.02 10.60
C VAL A 7 -5.46 -1.02 9.52
N ILE A 8 -6.73 -1.33 9.25
CA ILE A 8 -7.14 -2.27 8.20
C ILE A 8 -7.80 -1.46 7.09
N ILE A 9 -7.25 -1.55 5.88
CA ILE A 9 -7.81 -0.94 4.67
C ILE A 9 -8.37 -2.06 3.81
N VAL A 10 -9.67 -2.00 3.52
CA VAL A 10 -10.38 -2.93 2.63
C VAL A 10 -10.72 -2.23 1.31
N ASN A 11 -11.01 -3.00 0.26
CA ASN A 11 -11.33 -2.51 -1.08
C ASN A 11 -10.22 -1.64 -1.70
N ALA A 12 -8.95 -2.02 -1.53
CA ALA A 12 -7.83 -1.30 -2.12
C ALA A 12 -7.86 -1.27 -3.66
N ASP A 13 -8.57 -2.22 -4.29
CA ASP A 13 -8.83 -2.29 -5.74
C ASP A 13 -9.67 -1.11 -6.27
N LYS A 14 -10.46 -0.47 -5.42
CA LYS A 14 -11.37 0.63 -5.77
C LYS A 14 -10.79 2.02 -5.49
N VAL A 15 -9.51 2.11 -5.15
CA VAL A 15 -8.84 3.38 -4.90
C VAL A 15 -8.88 4.25 -6.15
N LYS A 16 -9.45 5.46 -6.01
CA LYS A 16 -9.56 6.42 -7.11
C LYS A 16 -8.34 7.33 -7.14
N VAL A 17 -7.84 7.58 -8.35
CA VAL A 17 -6.79 8.56 -8.62
C VAL A 17 -7.31 9.63 -9.57
N THR A 18 -6.78 10.85 -9.41
CA THR A 18 -7.21 12.00 -10.22
C THR A 18 -6.44 12.11 -11.53
N GLY A 19 -7.09 12.69 -12.55
CA GLY A 19 -6.46 13.00 -13.85
C GLY A 19 -5.95 11.77 -14.60
N LYS A 20 -4.80 11.92 -15.27
CA LYS A 20 -4.17 10.85 -16.08
C LYS A 20 -3.21 9.96 -15.28
N LYS A 21 -3.24 10.03 -13.95
CA LYS A 21 -2.30 9.30 -13.06
C LYS A 21 -2.39 7.79 -13.23
N LEU A 22 -3.56 7.26 -13.59
CA LEU A 22 -3.75 5.83 -13.81
C LEU A 22 -2.79 5.27 -14.88
N ASP A 23 -2.47 6.10 -15.89
CA ASP A 23 -1.65 5.70 -17.04
C ASP A 23 -0.23 6.25 -16.96
N GLN A 24 -0.07 7.42 -16.34
CA GLN A 24 1.21 8.14 -16.33
C GLN A 24 2.05 7.86 -15.08
N LYS A 25 1.45 7.36 -13.99
CA LYS A 25 2.21 7.06 -12.78
C LYS A 25 2.93 5.72 -12.98
N ILE A 26 4.25 5.77 -12.95
CA ILE A 26 5.12 4.60 -13.10
C ILE A 26 5.80 4.30 -11.76
N TYR A 27 5.74 3.03 -11.36
CA TYR A 27 6.53 2.47 -10.27
C TYR A 27 7.82 1.92 -10.84
N TYR A 28 8.94 2.40 -10.31
CA TYR A 28 10.27 1.94 -10.68
C TYR A 28 10.85 1.09 -9.56
N ASN A 29 11.44 -0.06 -9.91
CA ASN A 29 12.27 -0.83 -9.01
C ASN A 29 13.47 -1.41 -9.75
N HIS A 30 14.54 -1.70 -9.01
CA HIS A 30 15.77 -2.26 -9.56
C HIS A 30 16.11 -3.55 -8.81
N SER A 31 16.52 -4.59 -9.53
CA SER A 31 16.90 -5.87 -8.95
C SER A 31 18.38 -5.97 -8.55
N GLU A 32 19.13 -4.89 -8.64
CA GLU A 32 20.59 -4.78 -8.37
C GLU A 32 21.51 -5.50 -9.38
N TYR A 33 20.96 -6.25 -10.33
CA TYR A 33 21.68 -6.79 -11.49
C TYR A 33 21.75 -5.79 -12.65
N VAL A 34 22.77 -5.94 -13.52
CA VAL A 34 22.92 -5.13 -14.75
C VAL A 34 21.68 -5.28 -15.63
N GLY A 35 21.07 -4.16 -16.02
CA GLY A 35 19.81 -4.15 -16.78
C GLY A 35 18.56 -4.53 -15.96
N GLY A 36 18.67 -4.60 -14.63
CA GLY A 36 17.60 -5.03 -13.72
C GLY A 36 16.53 -3.98 -13.41
N MET A 37 16.44 -2.89 -14.18
CA MET A 37 15.42 -1.87 -14.02
C MET A 37 14.07 -2.39 -14.51
N ARG A 38 13.05 -2.25 -13.67
CA ARG A 38 11.69 -2.68 -13.95
C ARG A 38 10.75 -1.52 -13.72
N GLU A 39 9.80 -1.40 -14.63
CA GLU A 39 8.79 -0.34 -14.64
C GLU A 39 7.42 -1.00 -14.60
N THR A 40 6.49 -0.42 -13.86
CA THR A 40 5.11 -0.90 -13.80
C THR A 40 4.19 0.29 -13.67
N THR A 41 3.24 0.42 -14.58
CA THR A 41 2.25 1.50 -14.51
C THR A 41 1.29 1.30 -13.34
N LEU A 42 0.68 2.38 -12.86
CA LEU A 42 -0.34 2.29 -11.83
C LEU A 42 -1.51 1.41 -12.26
N ARG A 43 -1.94 1.49 -13.53
CA ARG A 43 -2.94 0.61 -14.13
C ARG A 43 -2.59 -0.87 -13.96
N GLU A 44 -1.37 -1.26 -14.32
CA GLU A 44 -0.92 -2.65 -14.21
C GLU A 44 -0.78 -3.09 -12.76
N MET A 45 -0.33 -2.20 -11.87
CA MET A 45 -0.21 -2.52 -10.46
C MET A 45 -1.57 -2.72 -9.80
N MET A 46 -2.56 -1.88 -10.11
CA MET A 46 -3.94 -2.04 -9.67
C MET A 46 -4.55 -3.36 -10.16
N ALA A 47 -4.23 -3.79 -11.38
CA ALA A 47 -4.73 -5.05 -11.93
C ALA A 47 -4.09 -6.30 -11.30
N LYS A 48 -2.79 -6.23 -10.96
CA LYS A 48 -2.04 -7.40 -10.46
C LYS A 48 -2.02 -7.50 -8.94
N LYS A 49 -1.79 -6.39 -8.25
CA LYS A 49 -1.56 -6.29 -6.80
C LYS A 49 -2.01 -4.91 -6.29
N PRO A 50 -3.32 -4.64 -6.23
CA PRO A 50 -3.85 -3.34 -5.82
C PRO A 50 -3.44 -2.97 -4.39
N GLU A 51 -3.20 -3.93 -3.50
CA GLU A 51 -2.77 -3.68 -2.12
C GLU A 51 -1.44 -2.91 -2.08
N LYS A 52 -0.52 -3.27 -3.00
CA LYS A 52 0.80 -2.63 -3.10
C LYS A 52 0.72 -1.15 -3.42
N VAL A 53 -0.32 -0.71 -4.13
CA VAL A 53 -0.48 0.71 -4.48
C VAL A 53 -0.61 1.56 -3.22
N VAL A 54 -1.42 1.10 -2.27
CA VAL A 54 -1.66 1.76 -0.99
C VAL A 54 -0.46 1.59 -0.06
N GLU A 55 0.06 0.36 0.06
CA GLU A 55 1.24 0.06 0.86
C GLU A 55 2.44 0.94 0.48
N LEU A 56 2.76 1.04 -0.80
CA LEU A 56 3.90 1.85 -1.28
C LEU A 56 3.68 3.34 -1.03
N ALA A 57 2.44 3.82 -1.12
CA ALA A 57 2.12 5.21 -0.81
C ALA A 57 2.34 5.50 0.68
N VAL A 58 1.79 4.67 1.58
CA VAL A 58 1.94 4.85 3.03
C VAL A 58 3.40 4.69 3.47
N LYS A 59 4.10 3.66 2.97
CA LYS A 59 5.53 3.46 3.22
C LYS A 59 6.40 4.63 2.76
N GLY A 60 5.96 5.33 1.72
CA GLY A 60 6.59 6.57 1.24
C GLY A 60 6.49 7.70 2.26
N MET A 61 5.35 7.81 2.94
CA MET A 61 5.02 8.86 3.91
C MET A 61 5.53 8.60 5.33
N LEU A 62 5.85 7.35 5.67
CA LEU A 62 6.41 6.97 6.97
C LEU A 62 7.91 7.30 7.11
N PRO A 63 8.41 7.53 8.35
CA PRO A 63 9.83 7.74 8.60
C PRO A 63 10.67 6.55 8.12
N LYS A 64 11.93 6.78 7.73
CA LYS A 64 12.85 5.71 7.34
C LYS A 64 13.54 5.11 8.57
N GLY A 65 13.97 3.86 8.48
CA GLY A 65 14.67 3.14 9.56
C GLY A 65 13.82 2.06 10.22
N THR A 66 14.28 1.56 11.37
CA THR A 66 13.65 0.45 12.09
C THR A 66 12.26 0.81 12.62
N LEU A 67 12.10 1.99 13.21
CA LEU A 67 10.83 2.49 13.73
C LEU A 67 9.77 2.64 12.63
N GLY A 68 10.15 3.13 11.45
CA GLY A 68 9.22 3.24 10.32
C GLY A 68 8.76 1.89 9.80
N ARG A 69 9.64 0.88 9.84
CA ARG A 69 9.26 -0.51 9.50
C ARG A 69 8.28 -1.07 10.53
N SER A 70 8.53 -0.88 11.83
CA SER A 70 7.58 -1.34 12.86
C SER A 70 6.22 -0.66 12.77
N MET A 71 6.20 0.63 12.42
CA MET A 71 4.95 1.36 12.15
C MET A 71 4.22 0.79 10.93
N PHE A 72 4.97 0.47 9.86
CA PHE A 72 4.40 -0.09 8.64
C PHE A 72 3.80 -1.49 8.84
N ASP A 73 4.38 -2.32 9.73
CA ASP A 73 3.87 -3.66 10.03
C ASP A 73 2.46 -3.65 10.68
N LYS A 74 2.01 -2.49 11.17
CA LYS A 74 0.66 -2.29 11.73
C LYS A 74 -0.41 -1.98 10.68
N LEU A 75 -0.01 -1.79 9.42
CA LEU A 75 -0.91 -1.56 8.30
C LEU A 75 -1.27 -2.90 7.64
N HIS A 76 -2.57 -3.18 7.54
CA HIS A 76 -3.09 -4.33 6.80
C HIS A 76 -3.94 -3.84 5.63
N VAL A 77 -3.57 -4.19 4.41
CA VAL A 77 -4.29 -3.77 3.20
C VAL A 77 -4.84 -5.00 2.48
N TYR A 78 -6.11 -4.95 2.12
CA TYR A 78 -6.81 -6.01 1.38
C TYR A 78 -7.41 -5.45 0.09
N ALA A 79 -7.29 -6.22 -0.99
CA ALA A 79 -7.96 -5.90 -2.25
C ALA A 79 -9.48 -5.97 -2.12
N GLY A 80 -10.01 -6.97 -1.43
CA GLY A 80 -11.44 -7.20 -1.26
C GLY A 80 -12.05 -6.52 -0.02
N PRO A 81 -13.35 -6.72 0.21
CA PRO A 81 -14.05 -6.20 1.39
C PRO A 81 -13.73 -6.98 2.67
N ASP A 82 -13.26 -8.23 2.55
CA ASP A 82 -13.03 -9.12 3.68
C ASP A 82 -11.63 -8.95 4.27
N HIS A 83 -11.53 -9.11 5.60
CA HIS A 83 -10.27 -9.09 6.33
C HIS A 83 -10.21 -10.24 7.34
N GLN A 84 -9.00 -10.70 7.69
CA GLN A 84 -8.81 -11.85 8.59
C GLN A 84 -8.91 -11.48 10.09
N GLN A 85 -8.86 -10.18 10.42
CA GLN A 85 -8.75 -9.67 11.79
C GLN A 85 -10.10 -9.60 12.56
N ALA A 86 -10.98 -10.59 12.38
CA ALA A 86 -12.28 -10.60 13.05
C ALA A 86 -12.16 -10.70 14.58
N ALA A 87 -11.12 -11.39 15.08
CA ALA A 87 -10.89 -11.57 16.51
C ALA A 87 -10.52 -10.26 17.24
N GLN A 88 -9.92 -9.31 16.52
CA GLN A 88 -9.47 -8.02 17.05
C GLN A 88 -10.62 -7.01 17.22
N LYS A 89 -11.82 -7.32 16.71
CA LYS A 89 -13.02 -6.45 16.76
C LYS A 89 -12.71 -4.99 16.34
N PRO A 90 -12.25 -4.77 15.09
CA PRO A 90 -11.87 -3.45 14.63
C PRO A 90 -13.08 -2.50 14.59
N GLU A 91 -12.84 -1.23 14.90
CA GLU A 91 -13.82 -0.16 14.78
C GLU A 91 -13.77 0.46 13.39
N VAL A 92 -14.94 0.82 12.84
CA VAL A 92 -15.06 1.41 11.52
C VAL A 92 -14.65 2.89 11.59
N LEU A 93 -13.66 3.26 10.77
CA LEU A 93 -13.20 4.64 10.59
C LEU A 93 -13.65 5.17 9.22
N THR A 94 -14.25 6.36 9.20
CA THR A 94 -14.68 7.06 7.97
C THR A 94 -13.89 8.36 7.80
N PHE A 95 -13.46 8.64 6.56
CA PHE A 95 -12.64 9.82 6.20
C PHE A 95 -13.28 10.61 5.05
#